data_AF-A0A7D9DP28-F1
#
_entry.id   AF-A0A7D9DP28-F1
#
_cell.length_a   1.000
_cell.length_b   1.000
_cell.length_c   1.000
_cell.angle_alpha   90.00
_cell.angle_beta   90.00
_cell.angle_gamma   90.00
#
_symmetry.space_group_name_H-M   'P 1'
#
loop_
_entity.id
_entity.type
_entity.pdbx_description
1 polymer ?
#
loop_
_entity_poly.entity_id
_entity_poly.type
_entity_poly.pdbx_seq_one_letter_code
_entity_poly.pdbx_strand_id
1 'polypeptide(L)'
;MSSSERKRDGRNAGLVAFLTQPQDPANLGIFRVFFGILMMIDIPQERGMSSIGNRWEDSTLCIFPLFNWLQPLPVDWMYVVYLLMFMAAFGIALGCCYRSSCVMFIITYWYIFFLDKTVWNNHSYLYGLISIMLLMTDANRYWSLDGYFNESIRNTCVPRWNYWIIKFQTFKGT
;
A
#
# COMPACT_ATOMS: atom_id res chain seq x y z
N MET A 1 -24.95 25.98 25.37
CA MET A 1 -24.34 24.65 25.15
C MET A 1 -25.26 23.59 25.73
N SER A 2 -25.94 22.83 24.88
CA SER A 2 -27.01 21.88 25.21
C SER A 2 -26.46 20.62 25.93
N SER A 3 -27.26 19.98 26.80
CA SER A 3 -26.89 18.72 27.48
C SER A 3 -26.60 17.57 26.51
N SER A 4 -27.17 17.63 25.29
CA SER A 4 -26.91 16.69 24.20
C SER A 4 -25.52 16.85 23.58
N GLU A 5 -25.00 18.08 23.50
CA GLU A 5 -23.66 18.38 22.99
C GLU A 5 -22.59 17.86 23.95
N ARG A 6 -22.79 18.07 25.27
CA ARG A 6 -21.86 17.64 26.31
C ARG A 6 -21.70 16.11 26.40
N LYS A 7 -22.78 15.35 26.17
CA LYS A 7 -22.73 13.87 26.06
C LYS A 7 -22.05 13.39 24.77
N ARG A 8 -22.17 14.13 23.67
CA ARG A 8 -21.52 13.81 22.39
C ARG A 8 -20.01 14.01 22.50
N ASP A 9 -19.58 15.12 23.10
CA ASP A 9 -18.16 15.43 23.30
C ASP A 9 -17.46 14.42 24.22
N GLY A 10 -18.09 14.03 25.33
CA GLY A 10 -17.52 13.02 26.24
C GLY A 10 -17.34 11.64 25.60
N ARG A 11 -18.26 11.23 24.72
CA ARG A 11 -18.16 9.97 23.97
C ARG A 11 -17.08 10.05 22.88
N ASN A 12 -16.98 11.17 22.18
CA ASN A 12 -15.93 11.40 21.18
C ASN A 12 -14.55 11.39 21.83
N ALA A 13 -14.40 12.02 23.01
CA ALA A 13 -13.16 12.01 23.77
C ALA A 13 -12.72 10.59 24.17
N GLY A 14 -13.66 9.74 24.62
CA GLY A 14 -13.39 8.34 24.93
C GLY A 14 -12.97 7.49 23.72
N LEU A 15 -13.61 7.70 22.58
CA LEU A 15 -13.26 7.02 21.32
C LEU A 15 -11.89 7.44 20.81
N VAL A 16 -11.58 8.74 20.83
CA VAL A 16 -10.27 9.25 20.42
C VAL A 16 -9.18 8.68 21.31
N ALA A 17 -9.36 8.70 22.63
CA ALA A 17 -8.40 8.12 23.58
C ALA A 17 -8.17 6.61 23.35
N PHE A 18 -9.22 5.87 23.01
CA PHE A 18 -9.11 4.44 22.70
C PHE A 18 -8.35 4.17 21.39
N LEU A 19 -8.56 4.99 20.36
CA LEU A 19 -7.90 4.85 19.05
C LEU A 19 -6.44 5.32 19.04
N THR A 20 -6.09 6.26 19.92
CA THR A 20 -4.71 6.77 20.06
C THR A 20 -3.86 5.98 21.06
N GLN A 21 -4.42 4.96 21.71
CA GLN A 21 -3.68 4.17 22.70
C GLN A 21 -2.44 3.52 22.03
N PRO A 22 -1.24 3.63 22.66
CA PRO A 22 -0.03 3.03 22.11
C PRO A 22 -0.17 1.51 22.02
N GLN A 23 0.34 0.95 20.92
CA GLN A 23 0.45 -0.48 20.65
C GLN A 23 1.87 -0.78 20.15
N ASP A 24 2.28 -2.02 20.36
CA ASP A 24 3.56 -2.55 19.86
C ASP A 24 3.60 -2.42 18.33
N PRO A 25 4.64 -1.83 17.71
CA PRO A 25 4.76 -1.70 16.26
C PRO A 25 5.21 -2.99 15.55
N ALA A 26 5.59 -4.05 16.27
CA ALA A 26 6.22 -5.25 15.71
C ALA A 26 5.38 -5.93 14.60
N ASN A 27 4.11 -6.19 14.87
CA ASN A 27 3.21 -6.86 13.92
C ASN A 27 3.03 -6.08 12.62
N LEU A 28 2.97 -4.75 12.71
CA LEU A 28 2.84 -3.87 11.54
C LEU A 28 4.12 -3.88 10.69
N GLY A 29 5.29 -3.87 11.32
CA GLY A 29 6.57 -4.00 10.62
C GLY A 29 6.74 -5.36 9.93
N ILE A 30 6.33 -6.45 10.59
CA ILE A 30 6.34 -7.79 10.00
C ILE A 30 5.40 -7.84 8.78
N PHE A 31 4.16 -7.32 8.92
CA PHE A 31 3.20 -7.25 7.82
C PHE A 31 3.75 -6.46 6.63
N ARG A 32 4.44 -5.34 6.86
CA ARG A 32 5.12 -4.55 5.83
C ARG A 32 6.15 -5.38 5.06
N VAL A 33 7.02 -6.11 5.76
CA VAL A 33 8.05 -6.96 5.14
C VAL A 33 7.41 -8.06 4.29
N PHE A 34 6.41 -8.77 4.83
CA PHE A 34 5.68 -9.79 4.09
C PHE A 34 5.01 -9.24 2.84
N PHE A 35 4.32 -8.09 2.96
CA PHE A 35 3.69 -7.44 1.81
C PHE A 35 4.71 -7.06 0.73
N GLY A 36 5.84 -6.46 1.12
CA GLY A 36 6.88 -6.08 0.17
C GLY A 36 7.47 -7.29 -0.57
N ILE A 37 7.78 -8.38 0.14
CA ILE A 37 8.27 -9.63 -0.46
C ILE A 37 7.22 -10.24 -1.39
N LEU A 38 5.96 -10.30 -0.96
CA LEU A 38 4.85 -10.80 -1.76
C LEU A 38 4.76 -10.02 -3.07
N MET A 39 4.83 -8.69 -3.01
CA MET A 39 4.75 -7.85 -4.21
C MET A 39 5.97 -8.04 -5.12
N MET A 40 7.17 -8.23 -4.58
CA MET A 40 8.35 -8.56 -5.37
C MET A 40 8.21 -9.87 -6.14
N ILE A 41 7.38 -10.81 -5.68
CA ILE A 41 7.09 -12.07 -6.39
C ILE A 41 5.93 -11.89 -7.38
N ASP A 42 4.86 -11.19 -6.98
CA ASP A 42 3.67 -10.93 -7.81
C ASP A 42 4.00 -10.12 -9.07
N ILE A 43 4.85 -9.09 -8.96
CA ILE A 43 5.22 -8.22 -10.08
C ILE A 43 5.81 -9.00 -11.27
N PRO A 44 6.84 -9.85 -11.10
CA PRO A 44 7.42 -10.59 -12.21
C PRO A 44 6.57 -11.74 -12.73
N GLN A 45 5.80 -12.41 -11.86
CA GLN A 45 5.00 -13.57 -12.23
C GLN A 45 3.63 -13.18 -12.77
N GLU A 46 2.82 -12.53 -11.95
CA GLU A 46 1.40 -12.27 -12.24
C GLU A 46 1.21 -10.98 -13.04
N ARG A 47 2.03 -9.94 -12.79
CA ARG A 47 1.93 -8.66 -13.53
C ARG A 47 2.68 -8.66 -14.85
N GLY A 48 3.42 -9.74 -15.15
CA GLY A 48 4.08 -9.92 -16.43
C GLY A 48 5.30 -9.03 -16.65
N MET A 49 6.04 -8.64 -15.59
CA MET A 49 7.34 -7.96 -15.78
C MET A 49 8.30 -8.81 -16.65
N SER A 50 8.18 -10.13 -16.57
CA SER A 50 8.94 -11.09 -17.37
C SER A 50 8.53 -11.13 -18.85
N SER A 51 7.37 -10.58 -19.20
CA SER A 51 6.76 -10.66 -20.55
C SER A 51 6.27 -9.29 -21.04
N ILE A 52 6.95 -8.20 -20.65
CA ILE A 52 6.54 -6.81 -20.98
C ILE A 52 6.41 -6.58 -22.49
N GLY A 53 7.40 -6.99 -23.28
CA GLY A 53 7.37 -6.84 -24.74
C GLY A 53 6.11 -7.44 -25.35
N ASN A 54 5.89 -8.75 -25.14
CA ASN A 54 4.70 -9.44 -25.64
C ASN A 54 3.38 -8.82 -25.14
N ARG A 55 3.35 -8.29 -23.91
CA ARG A 55 2.14 -7.76 -23.29
C ARG A 55 1.73 -6.40 -23.82
N TRP A 56 2.68 -5.50 -24.04
CA TRP A 56 2.40 -4.10 -24.37
C TRP A 56 2.67 -3.74 -25.85
N GLU A 57 3.32 -4.63 -26.59
CA GLU A 57 3.55 -4.49 -28.04
C GLU A 57 2.39 -5.05 -28.86
N ASP A 58 1.59 -5.98 -28.31
CA ASP A 58 0.41 -6.51 -28.99
C ASP A 58 -0.77 -5.54 -28.91
N SER A 59 -1.30 -5.19 -30.08
CA SER A 59 -2.44 -4.29 -30.30
C SER A 59 -3.80 -4.80 -29.77
N THR A 60 -3.83 -5.98 -29.16
CA THR A 60 -5.04 -6.61 -28.57
C THR A 60 -5.28 -6.22 -27.10
N LEU A 61 -4.59 -5.19 -26.59
CA LEU A 61 -4.83 -4.65 -25.26
C LEU A 61 -6.30 -4.26 -25.07
N CYS A 62 -6.96 -4.91 -24.11
CA CYS A 62 -8.33 -4.58 -23.72
C CYS A 62 -8.30 -3.38 -22.76
N ILE A 63 -8.11 -2.19 -23.32
CA ILE A 63 -8.08 -0.93 -22.56
C ILE A 63 -9.47 -0.64 -22.00
N PHE A 64 -9.51 -0.13 -20.77
CA PHE A 64 -10.75 0.18 -20.09
C PHE A 64 -11.45 1.40 -20.74
N PRO A 65 -12.70 1.26 -21.25
CA PRO A 65 -13.34 2.30 -22.06
C PRO A 65 -13.72 3.58 -21.29
N LEU A 66 -13.67 3.55 -19.95
CA LEU A 66 -13.92 4.72 -19.11
C LEU A 66 -12.70 5.65 -19.02
N PHE A 67 -11.49 5.11 -19.20
CA PHE A 67 -10.22 5.85 -19.08
C PHE A 67 -9.53 5.94 -20.43
N ASN A 68 -10.20 6.49 -21.44
CA ASN A 68 -9.63 6.61 -22.79
C ASN A 68 -8.33 7.44 -22.85
N TRP A 69 -8.13 8.33 -21.88
CA TRP A 69 -6.90 9.13 -21.73
C TRP A 69 -5.73 8.35 -21.14
N LEU A 70 -5.98 7.17 -20.55
CA LEU A 70 -4.95 6.33 -19.95
C LEU A 70 -4.53 5.28 -20.99
N GLN A 71 -3.47 5.60 -21.73
CA GLN A 71 -2.88 4.73 -22.74
C GLN A 71 -1.55 4.16 -22.22
N PRO A 72 -1.17 2.95 -22.64
CA PRO A 72 0.15 2.43 -22.30
C PRO A 72 1.23 3.36 -22.84
N LEU A 73 2.30 3.53 -22.06
CA LEU A 73 3.50 4.21 -22.52
C LEU A 73 4.21 3.34 -23.57
N PRO A 74 5.15 3.90 -24.35
CA PRO A 74 6.01 3.09 -25.20
C PRO A 74 6.66 1.96 -24.38
N VAL A 75 6.86 0.80 -24.99
CA VAL A 75 7.30 -0.43 -24.30
C VAL A 75 8.56 -0.20 -23.46
N ASP A 76 9.53 0.57 -23.96
CA ASP A 76 10.74 0.96 -23.24
C ASP A 76 10.45 1.68 -21.91
N TRP A 77 9.47 2.57 -21.90
CA TRP A 77 9.04 3.27 -20.69
C TRP A 77 8.24 2.37 -19.75
N MET A 78 7.52 1.37 -20.28
CA MET A 78 6.87 0.37 -19.44
C MET A 78 7.89 -0.43 -18.63
N TYR A 79 9.05 -0.80 -19.21
CA TYR A 79 10.14 -1.41 -18.42
C TYR A 79 10.57 -0.54 -17.23
N VAL A 80 10.68 0.78 -17.43
CA VAL A 80 11.02 1.73 -16.36
C VAL A 80 9.93 1.75 -15.29
N VAL A 81 8.65 1.78 -15.67
CA VAL A 81 7.52 1.77 -14.72
C VAL A 81 7.54 0.50 -13.87
N TYR A 82 7.73 -0.67 -14.48
CA TYR A 82 7.81 -1.94 -13.75
C TYR A 82 9.04 -2.01 -12.83
N LEU A 83 10.19 -1.52 -13.28
CA LEU A 83 11.39 -1.45 -12.46
C LEU A 83 11.20 -0.53 -11.25
N LEU A 84 10.59 0.64 -11.45
CA LEU A 84 10.24 1.56 -10.36
C LEU A 84 9.27 0.90 -9.38
N MET A 85 8.24 0.22 -9.87
CA MET A 85 7.29 -0.51 -9.02
C MET A 85 7.99 -1.59 -8.18
N PHE A 86 8.91 -2.36 -8.79
CA PHE A 86 9.68 -3.39 -8.10
C PHE A 86 10.64 -2.81 -7.04
N MET A 87 11.36 -1.74 -7.40
CA MET A 87 12.24 -1.02 -6.47
C MET A 87 11.45 -0.39 -5.31
N ALA A 88 10.25 0.10 -5.58
CA ALA A 88 9.34 0.60 -4.55
C ALA A 88 8.90 -0.51 -3.60
N ALA A 89 8.53 -1.69 -4.10
CA ALA A 89 8.18 -2.85 -3.28
C ALA A 89 9.35 -3.31 -2.39
N PHE A 90 10.57 -3.30 -2.94
CA PHE A 90 11.78 -3.57 -2.18
C PHE A 90 12.04 -2.52 -1.09
N GLY A 91 11.86 -1.23 -1.40
CA GLY A 91 11.94 -0.14 -0.43
C GLY A 91 10.92 -0.26 0.71
N ILE A 92 9.69 -0.69 0.39
CA ILE A 92 8.64 -0.99 1.38
C ILE A 92 9.07 -2.15 2.28
N ALA A 93 9.60 -3.24 1.72
CA ALA A 93 10.06 -4.38 2.52
C ALA A 93 11.14 -3.95 3.53
N LEU A 94 12.17 -3.25 3.05
CA LEU A 94 13.26 -2.74 3.88
C LEU A 94 12.84 -1.62 4.84
N GLY A 95 11.74 -0.92 4.55
CA GLY A 95 11.35 0.28 5.28
C GLY A 95 12.34 1.43 5.10
N CYS A 96 12.91 1.58 3.90
CA CYS A 96 13.76 2.71 3.53
C CYS A 96 12.92 3.76 2.81
N CYS A 97 13.02 5.03 3.21
CA CYS A 97 12.19 6.12 2.69
C CYS A 97 10.71 5.72 2.61
N TYR A 98 10.21 5.07 3.66
CA TYR A 98 9.02 4.21 3.60
C TYR A 98 7.81 4.86 2.92
N ARG A 99 7.48 6.11 3.30
CA ARG A 99 6.35 6.83 2.72
C ARG A 99 6.55 7.12 1.23
N SER A 100 7.75 7.51 0.83
CA SER A 100 8.09 7.74 -0.57
C SER A 100 8.01 6.43 -1.39
N SER A 101 8.50 5.32 -0.84
CA SER A 101 8.38 4.01 -1.47
C SER A 101 6.91 3.57 -1.62
N CYS A 102 6.08 3.78 -0.60
CA CYS A 102 4.65 3.52 -0.69
C CYS A 102 3.97 4.37 -1.79
N VAL A 103 4.24 5.68 -1.85
CA VAL A 103 3.67 6.56 -2.88
C VAL A 103 4.10 6.10 -4.27
N MET A 104 5.39 5.85 -4.47
CA MET A 104 5.93 5.39 -5.75
C MET A 104 5.26 4.08 -6.19
N PHE A 105 5.16 3.11 -5.27
CA PHE A 105 4.51 1.84 -5.52
C PHE A 105 3.03 2.03 -5.92
N ILE A 106 2.25 2.78 -5.13
CA ILE A 106 0.82 3.04 -5.38
C ILE A 106 0.62 3.64 -6.77
N ILE A 107 1.38 4.68 -7.13
CA ILE A 107 1.25 5.36 -8.43
C ILE A 107 1.51 4.36 -9.56
N THR A 108 2.63 3.65 -9.52
CA THR A 108 2.98 2.68 -10.58
C THR A 108 2.01 1.49 -10.63
N TYR A 109 1.55 1.01 -9.47
CA TYR A 109 0.66 -0.14 -9.36
C TYR A 109 -0.73 0.17 -9.92
N TRP A 110 -1.34 1.27 -9.49
CA TRP A 110 -2.66 1.68 -9.97
C TRP A 110 -2.64 2.07 -11.44
N TYR A 111 -1.54 2.67 -11.92
CA TYR A 111 -1.34 2.92 -13.35
C TYR A 111 -1.43 1.62 -14.17
N ILE A 112 -0.63 0.60 -13.82
CA ILE A 112 -0.65 -0.71 -14.52
C ILE A 112 -2.01 -1.40 -14.35
N PHE A 113 -2.60 -1.34 -13.15
CA PHE A 113 -3.89 -1.95 -12.86
C PHE A 113 -5.02 -1.38 -13.73
N PHE A 114 -5.07 -0.06 -13.92
CA PHE A 114 -6.12 0.57 -14.74
C PHE A 114 -5.91 0.41 -16.24
N LEU A 115 -4.66 0.21 -16.70
CA LEU A 115 -4.36 0.00 -18.11
C LEU A 115 -4.91 -1.31 -18.67
N ASP A 116 -4.91 -2.38 -17.85
CA ASP A 116 -5.26 -3.71 -18.33
C ASP A 116 -6.44 -4.31 -17.57
N LYS A 117 -7.58 -4.44 -18.27
CA LYS A 117 -8.80 -5.01 -17.69
C LYS A 117 -8.67 -6.49 -17.35
N THR A 118 -7.77 -7.24 -18.01
CA THR A 118 -7.66 -8.70 -17.83
C THR A 118 -7.13 -9.08 -16.45
N VAL A 119 -6.42 -8.17 -15.78
CA VAL A 119 -5.88 -8.35 -14.43
C VAL A 119 -6.82 -7.86 -13.32
N TRP A 120 -8.04 -7.44 -13.67
CA TRP A 120 -9.05 -6.98 -12.71
C TRP A 120 -9.66 -8.18 -11.98
N ASN A 121 -8.98 -8.59 -10.91
CA ASN A 121 -9.50 -9.55 -9.96
C ASN A 121 -9.52 -8.93 -8.55
N ASN A 122 -10.36 -9.49 -7.68
CA ASN A 122 -10.50 -9.03 -6.28
C ASN A 122 -9.17 -9.06 -5.52
N HIS A 123 -8.28 -9.96 -5.91
CA HIS A 123 -6.97 -10.14 -5.32
C HIS A 123 -6.03 -8.96 -5.60
N SER A 124 -5.97 -8.52 -6.86
CA SER A 124 -5.18 -7.37 -7.31
C SER A 124 -5.72 -6.07 -6.71
N TYR A 125 -7.05 -5.92 -6.71
CA TYR A 125 -7.68 -4.78 -6.06
C TYR A 125 -7.32 -4.70 -4.56
N LEU A 126 -7.31 -5.84 -3.87
CA LEU A 126 -6.92 -5.92 -2.46
C LEU A 126 -5.47 -5.46 -2.23
N TYR A 127 -4.53 -5.85 -3.10
CA TYR A 127 -3.14 -5.39 -3.00
C TYR A 127 -2.99 -3.87 -3.16
N GLY A 128 -3.71 -3.29 -4.13
CA GLY A 128 -3.80 -1.84 -4.30
C GLY A 128 -4.31 -1.15 -3.03
N LEU A 129 -5.39 -1.65 -2.43
CA LEU A 129 -5.91 -1.11 -1.17
C LEU A 129 -4.94 -1.26 0.01
N ILE A 130 -4.33 -2.43 0.18
CA ILE A 130 -3.35 -2.67 1.25
C ILE A 130 -2.17 -1.70 1.14
N SER A 131 -1.68 -1.41 -0.07
CA SER A 131 -0.60 -0.43 -0.25
C SER A 131 -0.99 0.99 0.19
N ILE A 132 -2.23 1.43 -0.08
CA ILE A 132 -2.76 2.71 0.40
C ILE A 132 -2.88 2.71 1.93
N MET A 133 -3.36 1.60 2.50
CA MET A 133 -3.44 1.47 3.97
C MET A 133 -2.05 1.54 4.60
N LEU A 134 -1.07 0.83 4.03
CA LEU A 134 0.32 0.90 4.45
C LEU A 134 0.85 2.34 4.41
N LEU A 135 0.63 3.08 3.31
CA LEU A 135 1.02 4.49 3.22
C LEU A 135 0.47 5.34 4.37
N MET A 136 -0.78 5.09 4.78
CA MET A 136 -1.40 5.80 5.90
C MET A 136 -0.85 5.35 7.25
N THR A 137 -0.28 4.14 7.34
CA THR A 137 0.25 3.63 8.61
C THR A 137 1.69 4.01 8.89
N ASP A 138 2.09 4.04 10.16
CA ASP A 138 3.48 4.23 10.58
C ASP A 138 4.24 2.89 10.72
N ALA A 139 4.21 2.05 9.67
CA ALA A 139 4.89 0.75 9.65
C ALA A 139 6.43 0.87 9.56
N ASN A 140 6.96 2.08 9.47
CA ASN A 140 8.40 2.36 9.51
C ASN A 140 8.96 2.45 10.93
N ARG A 141 8.14 2.31 11.98
CA ARG A 141 8.59 2.38 13.38
C ARG A 141 9.29 1.11 13.88
N TYR A 142 9.11 -0.02 13.20
CA TYR A 142 9.73 -1.30 13.56
C TYR A 142 10.54 -1.88 12.40
N TRP A 143 11.75 -2.34 12.72
CA TRP A 143 12.65 -3.07 11.81
C TRP A 143 12.75 -2.45 10.40
N SER A 144 12.97 -1.13 10.36
CA SER A 144 13.10 -0.33 9.14
C SER A 144 14.51 0.23 9.03
N LEU A 145 15.00 0.43 7.81
CA LEU A 145 16.25 1.17 7.59
C LEU A 145 16.11 2.63 8.04
N ASP A 146 14.93 3.24 7.89
CA ASP A 146 14.66 4.59 8.41
C ASP A 146 14.90 4.69 9.94
N GLY A 147 14.48 3.67 10.70
CA GLY A 147 14.72 3.59 12.14
C GLY A 147 16.15 3.19 12.51
N TYR A 148 16.91 2.60 11.59
CA TYR A 148 18.35 2.40 11.78
C TYR A 148 19.11 3.73 11.68
N PHE A 149 18.76 4.59 10.71
CA PHE A 149 19.38 5.91 10.56
C PHE A 149 18.85 6.95 11.55
N ASN A 150 17.63 6.80 12.06
CA ASN A 150 17.04 7.71 13.02
C ASN A 150 16.49 6.97 14.25
N GLU A 151 17.27 6.98 15.33
CA GLU A 151 16.93 6.29 16.58
C GLU A 151 15.62 6.79 17.22
N SER A 152 15.20 8.02 16.95
CA SER A 152 13.93 8.57 17.48
C SER A 152 12.67 7.88 16.93
N ILE A 153 12.81 7.17 15.81
CA ILE A 153 11.73 6.46 15.10
C ILE A 153 11.75 4.96 15.45
N ARG A 154 12.87 4.45 15.97
CA ARG A 154 13.10 3.03 16.22
C ARG A 154 12.31 2.53 17.43
N ASN A 155 11.52 1.49 17.21
CA ASN A 155 10.72 0.81 18.24
C ASN A 155 9.77 1.75 19.00
N THR A 156 9.34 2.86 18.40
CA THR A 156 8.33 3.72 18.99
C THR A 156 6.95 3.07 18.89
N CYS A 157 6.15 3.16 19.95
CA CYS A 157 4.77 2.70 19.92
C CYS A 157 3.97 3.39 18.79
N VAL A 158 3.11 2.63 18.12
CA VAL A 158 2.17 3.15 17.12
C VAL A 158 0.77 3.28 17.72
N PRO A 159 0.00 4.32 17.35
CA PRO A 159 -1.36 4.45 17.83
C PRO A 159 -2.24 3.32 17.24
N ARG A 160 -3.18 2.84 18.06
CA ARG A 160 -4.03 1.67 17.77
C ARG A 160 -4.80 1.74 16.45
N TRP A 161 -5.15 2.93 15.96
CA TRP A 161 -5.89 3.07 14.69
C TRP A 161 -5.16 2.48 13.47
N ASN A 162 -3.82 2.42 13.48
CA ASN A 162 -3.03 1.78 12.42
C ASN A 162 -3.46 0.32 12.19
N TYR A 163 -3.72 -0.40 13.29
CA TYR A 163 -4.19 -1.79 13.25
C TYR A 163 -5.64 -1.91 12.79
N TRP A 164 -6.47 -0.94 13.15
CA TRP A 164 -7.90 -0.96 12.82
C TRP A 164 -8.16 -0.81 11.33
N ILE A 165 -7.36 -0.01 10.62
CA ILE A 165 -7.48 0.13 9.16
C ILE A 165 -7.27 -1.21 8.47
N ILE A 166 -6.21 -1.94 8.84
CA ILE A 166 -5.91 -3.26 8.26
C ILE A 166 -6.96 -4.28 8.69
N LYS A 167 -7.36 -4.27 9.96
CA LYS A 167 -8.40 -5.19 10.46
C LYS A 167 -9.72 -4.98 9.73
N PHE A 168 -10.17 -3.74 9.53
CA PHE A 168 -11.42 -3.42 8.86
C PHE A 168 -11.49 -4.03 7.45
N GLN A 169 -10.38 -4.03 6.73
CA GLN A 169 -10.29 -4.67 5.40
C GLN A 169 -10.43 -6.20 5.46
N THR A 170 -9.86 -6.83 6.50
CA THR A 170 -9.86 -8.30 6.67
C THR A 170 -11.09 -8.87 7.39
N PHE A 171 -11.87 -8.01 8.08
CA PHE A 171 -12.98 -8.46 8.91
C PHE A 171 -14.22 -8.76 8.05
N LYS A 172 -14.33 -9.99 7.56
CA LYS A 172 -15.64 -10.61 7.33
C LYS A 172 -16.20 -10.97 8.69
N GLY A 173 -17.36 -10.44 9.04
CA GLY A 173 -17.99 -10.63 10.35
C GLY A 173 -18.17 -12.11 10.69
N THR A 174 -17.56 -12.53 11.79
CA THR A 174 -17.92 -13.68 12.61
C THR A 174 -17.60 -13.33 14.05
#